data_AF-A0A9D8GX47-F1
#
_entry.id   AF-A0A9D8GX47-F1
#
_cell.length_a   1.000
_cell.length_b   1.000
_cell.length_c   1.000
_cell.angle_alpha   90.00
_cell.angle_beta   90.00
_cell.angle_gamma   90.00
#
_symmetry.space_group_name_H-M   'P 1'
#
loop_
_entity.id
_entity.type
_entity.pdbx_description
1 polymer ?
#
loop_
_entity_poly.entity_id
_entity_poly.type
_entity_poly.pdbx_seq_one_letter_code
_entity_poly.pdbx_strand_id
1 'polypeptide(L)'
;MSMSRSLIVYTTPLCAPCEALKRALKARGLAFETVDLLMDEAAADRLDEQGIRSAPVLEIDGRLYAGAALTDERLDALLAS
;
A
#
# COMPACT_ATOMS: atom_id res chain seq x y z
N MET A 1 -7.76 -5.54 23.04
CA MET A 1 -6.79 -4.47 22.75
C MET A 1 -6.87 -4.20 21.26
N SER A 2 -7.63 -3.18 20.86
CA SER A 2 -7.73 -2.82 19.43
C SER A 2 -6.38 -2.29 18.97
N MET A 3 -5.66 -3.09 18.19
CA MET A 3 -4.52 -2.62 17.44
C MET A 3 -5.01 -1.57 16.45
N SER A 4 -4.58 -0.34 16.66
CA SER A 4 -4.60 0.72 15.67
C SER A 4 -3.68 0.32 14.52
N ARG A 5 -4.23 -0.42 13.53
CA ARG A 5 -3.52 -0.79 12.31
C ARG A 5 -3.18 0.48 11.53
N SER A 6 -1.90 0.83 11.45
CA SER A 6 -1.41 1.87 10.56
C SER A 6 -1.36 1.32 9.13
N LEU A 7 -2.09 1.96 8.22
CA LEU A 7 -2.15 1.60 6.81
C LEU A 7 -1.48 2.71 6.02
N ILE A 8 -0.39 2.41 5.31
CA ILE A 8 0.31 3.37 4.45
C ILE A 8 0.35 2.81 3.04
N VAL A 9 -0.26 3.50 2.11
CA VAL A 9 -0.30 3.14 0.70
C VAL A 9 0.77 3.90 -0.02
N TYR A 10 1.82 3.22 -0.45
CA TYR A 10 2.78 3.80 -1.37
C TYR A 10 2.29 3.60 -2.80
N THR A 11 2.04 4.71 -3.47
CA THR A 11 1.50 4.77 -4.83
C THR A 11 2.47 5.49 -5.76
N THR A 12 2.24 5.38 -7.06
CA THR A 12 2.95 6.13 -8.10
C THR A 12 1.94 6.72 -9.08
N PRO A 13 2.21 7.89 -9.67
CA PRO A 13 1.34 8.46 -10.69
C PRO A 13 1.21 7.50 -11.87
N LEU A 14 -0.01 7.41 -12.44
CA LEU A 14 -0.41 6.57 -13.58
C LEU A 14 -0.67 5.08 -13.30
N CYS A 15 -0.81 4.68 -12.04
CA CYS A 15 -1.07 3.29 -11.69
C CYS A 15 -2.58 3.00 -11.54
N ALA A 16 -3.22 2.46 -12.58
CA ALA A 16 -4.62 2.01 -12.54
C ALA A 16 -4.97 1.10 -11.33
N PRO A 17 -4.13 0.12 -10.91
CA PRO A 17 -4.43 -0.69 -9.73
C PRO A 17 -4.32 0.07 -8.39
N CYS A 18 -3.58 1.18 -8.32
CA CYS A 18 -3.56 2.00 -7.11
C CYS A 18 -4.91 2.67 -6.83
N GLU A 19 -5.64 3.08 -7.85
CA GLU A 19 -6.97 3.68 -7.68
C GLU A 19 -7.99 2.66 -7.16
N ALA A 20 -7.88 1.39 -7.57
CA ALA A 20 -8.69 0.29 -7.04
C ALA A 20 -8.39 0.06 -5.55
N LEU A 21 -7.11 -0.01 -5.18
CA LEU A 21 -6.63 -0.14 -3.80
C LEU A 21 -7.21 0.96 -2.88
N LYS A 22 -7.11 2.23 -3.31
CA LYS A 22 -7.66 3.38 -2.58
C LYS A 22 -9.18 3.25 -2.42
N ARG A 23 -9.90 2.81 -3.46
CA ARG A 23 -11.34 2.58 -3.40
C ARG A 23 -11.70 1.50 -2.39
N ALA A 24 -11.01 0.36 -2.39
CA ALA A 24 -11.27 -0.75 -1.46
C ALA A 24 -11.05 -0.31 -0.01
N LEU A 25 -9.94 0.37 0.28
CA LEU A 25 -9.65 0.90 1.62
C LEU A 25 -10.71 1.92 2.07
N LYS A 26 -11.11 2.83 1.17
CA LYS A 26 -12.16 3.82 1.43
C LYS A 26 -13.54 3.19 1.62
N ALA A 27 -13.89 2.16 0.85
CA ALA A 27 -15.13 1.41 0.98
C ALA A 27 -15.25 0.71 2.35
N ARG A 28 -14.11 0.29 2.91
CA ARG A 28 -14.00 -0.33 4.24
C ARG A 28 -14.00 0.70 5.38
N GLY A 29 -13.94 2.00 5.08
CA GLY A 29 -13.87 3.06 6.09
C GLY A 29 -12.58 3.04 6.91
N LEU A 30 -11.51 2.44 6.38
CA LEU A 30 -10.22 2.38 7.04
C LEU A 30 -9.47 3.70 6.83
N ALA A 31 -8.82 4.20 7.87
CA ALA A 31 -7.89 5.31 7.75
C ALA A 31 -6.57 4.78 7.19
N PHE A 32 -6.15 5.32 6.05
CA PHE A 32 -4.88 5.00 5.42
C PHE A 32 -4.20 6.27 4.93
N GLU A 33 -2.89 6.27 5.00
CA GLU A 33 -2.05 7.32 4.45
C GLU A 33 -1.67 6.97 3.02
N THR A 34 -1.44 7.96 2.17
CA THR A 34 -0.98 7.74 0.79
C THR A 34 0.31 8.50 0.59
N VAL A 35 1.37 7.78 0.23
CA VAL A 35 2.70 8.33 -0.02
C VAL A 35 3.03 8.12 -1.50
N ASP A 36 3.42 9.18 -2.18
CA ASP A 36 3.79 9.10 -3.60
C ASP A 36 5.29 8.82 -3.70
N LEU A 37 5.67 7.64 -4.18
CA LEU A 37 7.07 7.24 -4.34
C LEU A 37 7.81 8.09 -5.39
N LEU A 38 7.08 8.80 -6.25
CA LEU A 38 7.67 9.73 -7.21
C LEU A 38 8.03 11.07 -6.58
N MET A 39 7.30 11.47 -5.52
CA MET A 39 7.56 12.71 -4.78
C MET A 39 8.46 12.46 -3.56
N ASP A 40 8.41 11.25 -3.00
CA ASP A 40 9.04 10.87 -1.75
C ASP A 40 10.15 9.85 -2.00
N GLU A 41 11.30 10.35 -2.45
CA GLU A 41 12.48 9.53 -2.77
C GLU A 41 12.96 8.73 -1.55
N ALA A 42 12.80 9.26 -0.33
CA ALA A 42 13.17 8.55 0.89
C ALA A 42 12.34 7.28 1.12
N ALA A 43 11.04 7.32 0.80
CA ALA A 43 10.19 6.16 0.86
C ALA A 43 10.56 5.13 -0.24
N ALA A 44 10.90 5.62 -1.43
CA ALA A 44 11.36 4.77 -2.53
C ALA A 44 12.67 4.06 -2.20
N ASP A 45 13.63 4.76 -1.59
CA ASP A 45 14.92 4.20 -1.17
C ASP A 45 14.74 3.12 -0.10
N ARG A 46 13.89 3.39 0.92
CA ARG A 46 13.50 2.39 1.93
C ARG A 46 12.94 1.11 1.31
N LEU A 47 12.16 1.23 0.24
CA LEU A 47 11.60 0.08 -0.46
C LEU A 47 12.68 -0.66 -1.25
N ASP A 48 13.57 0.06 -1.94
CA ASP A 48 14.69 -0.54 -2.68
C ASP A 48 15.62 -1.32 -1.74
N GLU A 49 15.89 -0.81 -0.53
CA GLU A 49 16.63 -1.51 0.52
C GLU A 49 15.97 -2.83 0.93
N GLN A 50 14.64 -2.90 0.89
CA GLN A 50 13.87 -4.13 1.15
C GLN A 50 13.79 -5.04 -0.09
N GLY A 51 14.42 -4.66 -1.20
CA GLY A 51 14.37 -5.36 -2.49
C GLY A 51 13.09 -5.09 -3.28
N ILE A 52 12.29 -4.12 -2.86
CA ILE A 52 11.02 -3.72 -3.46
C ILE A 52 11.28 -2.58 -4.44
N ARG A 53 11.26 -2.89 -5.73
CA ARG A 53 11.59 -1.91 -6.79
C ARG A 53 10.40 -1.52 -7.64
N SER A 54 9.19 -1.84 -7.18
CA SER A 54 7.98 -1.70 -7.99
C SER A 54 6.78 -1.44 -7.11
N ALA A 55 6.02 -0.41 -7.49
CA ALA A 55 4.70 -0.11 -6.96
C ALA A 55 3.64 -1.06 -7.57
N PRO A 56 2.49 -1.26 -6.90
CA PRO A 56 2.08 -0.69 -5.61
C PRO A 56 2.75 -1.36 -4.40
N VAL A 57 2.90 -0.61 -3.30
CA VAL A 57 3.38 -1.13 -2.01
C VAL A 57 2.41 -0.69 -0.91
N LEU A 58 2.05 -1.60 -0.02
CA LEU A 58 1.18 -1.35 1.12
C LEU A 58 1.93 -1.67 2.40
N GLU A 59 2.01 -0.72 3.32
CA GLU A 59 2.44 -0.94 4.70
C GLU A 59 1.23 -1.22 5.57
N ILE A 60 1.26 -2.31 6.33
CA ILE A 60 0.26 -2.63 7.35
C ILE A 60 1.00 -2.93 8.64
N ASP A 61 0.80 -2.11 9.67
CA ASP A 61 1.38 -2.35 11.00
C ASP A 61 2.93 -2.49 10.97
N GLY A 62 3.58 -1.67 10.14
CA GLY A 62 5.04 -1.71 9.92
C GLY A 62 5.54 -2.87 9.04
N ARG A 63 4.64 -3.69 8.50
CA ARG A 63 4.97 -4.71 7.49
C ARG A 63 4.75 -4.16 6.09
N LEU A 64 5.80 -4.19 5.28
CA LEU A 64 5.75 -3.81 3.88
C LEU A 64 5.30 -4.99 3.02
N TYR A 65 4.28 -4.78 2.21
CA TYR A 65 3.75 -5.73 1.24
C TYR A 65 3.96 -5.15 -0.15
N ALA A 66 4.62 -5.90 -1.04
CA ALA A 66 4.91 -5.43 -2.39
C ALA A 66 4.82 -6.53 -3.44
N GLY A 67 4.72 -6.11 -4.70
CA GLY A 67 4.80 -6.97 -5.88
C GLY A 67 3.53 -6.99 -6.72
N ALA A 68 3.55 -7.79 -7.80
CA ALA A 68 2.42 -8.08 -8.71
C ALA A 68 1.19 -8.73 -8.04
N ALA A 69 1.24 -8.76 -6.71
CA ALA A 69 0.35 -9.33 -5.75
C ALA A 69 -0.71 -8.36 -5.22
N LEU A 70 -0.44 -7.06 -5.28
CA LEU A 70 -1.35 -6.03 -4.78
C LEU A 70 -2.39 -5.67 -5.85
N THR A 71 -3.10 -6.69 -6.32
CA THR A 71 -4.34 -6.53 -7.08
C THR A 71 -5.49 -6.29 -6.12
N ASP A 72 -6.58 -5.68 -6.59
CA ASP A 72 -7.79 -5.43 -5.81
C ASP A 72 -8.27 -6.69 -5.07
N GLU A 73 -8.28 -7.83 -5.76
CA GLU A 73 -8.70 -9.14 -5.24
C GLU A 73 -7.81 -9.66 -4.09
N ARG A 74 -6.49 -9.48 -4.18
CA ARG A 74 -5.55 -9.91 -3.12
C ARG A 74 -5.49 -8.93 -1.96
N LEU A 75 -5.68 -7.63 -2.21
CA LEU A 75 -5.88 -6.67 -1.13
C LEU A 75 -7.11 -7.06 -0.32
N ASP A 76 -8.20 -7.37 -1.01
CA ASP A 76 -9.45 -7.75 -0.35
C ASP A 76 -9.22 -8.97 0.56
N ALA A 77 -8.51 -9.98 0.05
CA ALA A 77 -8.11 -11.17 0.80
C ALA A 77 -7.17 -10.88 1.98
N LEU A 78 -6.19 -9.97 1.82
CA LEU A 78 -5.25 -9.57 2.88
C LEU A 78 -5.95 -8.85 4.03
N LEU A 79 -6.99 -8.08 3.73
CA LEU A 79 -7.74 -7.32 4.71
C LEU A 79 -9.00 -8.05 5.21
N ALA A 80 -9.41 -9.14 4.57
CA ALA A 80 -10.54 -9.99 4.98
C ALA A 80 -10.12 -11.17 5.89
N SER A 81 -8.82 -11.33 6.16
CA SER A 81 -8.28 -12.34 7.10
C SER A 81 -8.02 -11.79 8.51
#